data_AF-A0A0B6YU95-F1
#
_entry.id   AF-A0A0B6YU95-F1
#
_cell.length_a   1.000
_cell.length_b   1.000
_cell.length_c   1.000
_cell.angle_alpha   90.00
_cell.angle_beta   90.00
_cell.angle_gamma   90.00
#
_symmetry.space_group_name_H-M   'P 1'
#
loop_
_entity.id
_entity.type
_entity.pdbx_description
1 polymer ?
#
loop_
_entity_poly.entity_id
_entity_poly.type
_entity_poly.pdbx_seq_one_letter_code
_entity_poly.pdbx_strand_id
1 'polypeptide(L)'
;GKRHHQCVTTAKCKTSNFHCDCKPPLVGKGKLGCVRPGDAVAFLQLDPTLITFGGEHLNVPLPCRYKVVHYTMMIENHIRTSVEVYAENRLSKDGEYYVKNVLVSISVMTANEVGKHSIQFEGSATDGDYNFTTTVLEDSMTQSSLQTELDFTKYTIGVSMDYIDNFIVARIESVGLTVRFRPSTSANEDAQRMTPGVVMV
;
A
#
# COMPACT_ATOMS: atom_id res chain seq x y z
N GLY A 1 20.23 24.55 5.35
CA GLY A 1 19.23 24.41 6.42
C GLY A 1 18.77 22.97 6.47
N LYS A 2 18.78 22.32 7.64
CA LYS A 2 18.37 20.92 7.80
C LYS A 2 16.91 20.79 7.34
N ARG A 3 16.69 20.10 6.21
CA ARG A 3 15.38 19.95 5.58
C ARG A 3 14.51 19.09 6.49
N HIS A 4 13.41 19.64 6.98
CA HIS A 4 12.58 18.99 7.98
C HIS A 4 11.84 17.79 7.36
N HIS A 5 12.08 16.59 7.91
CA HIS A 5 11.24 15.42 7.66
C HIS A 5 9.78 15.78 7.88
N GLN A 6 8.94 15.57 6.87
CA GLN A 6 7.55 15.98 6.89
C GLN A 6 6.67 14.84 7.42
N CYS A 7 5.85 15.16 8.44
CA CYS A 7 4.80 14.25 8.93
C CYS A 7 3.65 14.17 7.91
N VAL A 8 2.86 13.09 7.95
CA VAL A 8 1.60 13.07 7.21
C VAL A 8 0.65 14.15 7.73
N THR A 9 -0.26 14.63 6.88
CA THR A 9 -1.24 15.68 7.21
C THR A 9 -2.08 15.40 8.45
N THR A 10 -2.33 14.12 8.71
CA THR A 10 -3.07 13.58 9.85
C THR A 10 -2.24 13.42 11.12
N ALA A 11 -0.96 13.82 11.09
CA ALA A 11 -0.04 13.81 12.22
C ALA A 11 0.38 15.23 12.63
N LYS A 12 0.95 15.36 13.83
CA LYS A 12 1.53 16.56 14.38
C LYS A 12 3.02 16.35 14.61
N CYS A 13 3.84 17.26 14.09
CA CYS A 13 5.27 17.28 14.37
C CYS A 13 5.55 17.82 15.77
N LYS A 14 6.29 17.07 16.59
CA LYS A 14 6.88 17.55 17.83
C LYS A 14 8.18 18.29 17.50
N THR A 15 8.16 19.61 17.68
CA THR A 15 9.29 20.51 17.35
C THR A 15 10.56 20.21 18.14
N SER A 16 10.48 19.54 19.29
CA SER A 16 11.63 19.21 20.14
C SER A 16 12.49 18.07 19.60
N ASN A 17 11.94 17.12 18.84
CA ASN A 17 12.65 15.91 18.40
C ASN A 17 12.29 15.46 16.97
N PHE A 18 11.55 16.26 16.21
CA PHE A 18 11.09 15.95 14.85
C PHE A 18 10.34 14.60 14.77
N HIS A 19 9.68 14.22 15.86
CA HIS A 19 8.82 13.05 15.92
C HIS A 19 7.41 13.41 15.41
N CYS A 20 6.74 12.47 14.76
CA CYS A 20 5.41 12.67 14.20
C CYS A 20 4.40 11.77 14.92
N ASP A 21 3.51 12.37 15.69
CA ASP A 21 2.41 11.65 16.36
C ASP A 21 1.12 11.83 15.58
N CYS A 22 0.32 10.77 15.48
CA CYS A 22 -1.01 10.88 14.90
C CYS A 22 -1.90 11.82 15.72
N LYS A 23 -2.67 12.68 15.04
CA LYS A 23 -3.63 13.58 15.69
C LYS A 23 -4.75 12.73 16.30
N PRO A 24 -5.11 12.91 17.58
CA PRO A 24 -6.22 12.19 18.18
C PRO A 24 -7.52 12.35 17.36
N PRO A 25 -8.36 11.29 17.25
CA PRO A 25 -8.22 9.97 17.88
C PRO A 25 -7.38 8.96 17.08
N LEU A 26 -6.69 9.38 16.01
CA LEU A 26 -5.97 8.45 15.12
C LEU A 26 -4.73 7.85 15.80
N VAL A 27 -4.38 6.63 15.36
CA VAL A 27 -3.22 5.86 15.83
C VAL A 27 -2.35 5.44 14.64
N GLY A 28 -1.12 4.97 14.89
CA GLY A 28 -0.23 4.47 13.85
C GLY A 28 1.13 5.16 13.81
N LYS A 29 1.69 5.32 12.61
CA LYS A 29 3.02 5.90 12.36
C LYS A 29 2.87 7.27 11.71
N GLY A 30 3.00 8.37 12.46
CA GLY A 30 2.75 9.72 11.93
C GLY A 30 3.66 10.21 10.80
N LYS A 31 4.69 9.45 10.41
CA LYS A 31 5.49 9.69 9.20
C LYS A 31 4.99 8.96 7.95
N LEU A 32 4.21 7.89 8.14
CA LEU A 32 3.79 6.99 7.07
C LEU A 32 2.26 6.85 6.98
N GLY A 33 1.55 6.67 8.09
CA GLY A 33 0.10 6.57 8.07
C GLY A 33 -0.51 6.62 9.47
N CYS A 34 -1.59 7.39 9.59
CA CYS A 34 -2.46 7.41 10.75
C CYS A 34 -3.82 6.82 10.35
N VAL A 35 -4.33 5.91 11.17
CA VAL A 35 -5.55 5.12 10.93
C VAL A 35 -6.51 5.27 12.11
N ARG A 36 -7.77 4.84 11.94
CA ARG A 36 -8.75 4.93 13.03
C ARG A 36 -8.46 3.82 14.06
N PRO A 37 -8.74 4.07 15.35
CA PRO A 37 -8.72 2.99 16.33
C PRO A 37 -9.69 1.87 15.93
N GLY A 38 -9.20 0.63 15.92
CA GLY A 38 -9.98 -0.54 15.51
C GLY A 38 -9.71 -1.02 14.08
N ASP A 39 -9.12 -0.18 13.22
CA ASP A 39 -8.65 -0.63 11.91
C ASP A 39 -7.48 -1.60 12.09
N ALA A 40 -7.51 -2.74 11.41
CA ALA A 40 -6.34 -3.60 11.29
C ALA A 40 -5.34 -2.89 10.38
N VAL A 41 -4.08 -2.76 10.79
CA VAL A 41 -3.08 -2.07 9.98
C VAL A 41 -1.76 -2.84 9.93
N ALA A 42 -1.18 -2.92 8.74
CA ALA A 42 0.18 -3.38 8.52
C ALA A 42 1.02 -2.27 7.91
N PHE A 43 2.29 -2.19 8.32
CA PHE A 43 3.24 -1.20 7.82
C PHE A 43 4.49 -1.88 7.29
N LEU A 44 4.93 -1.47 6.11
CA LEU A 44 6.20 -1.90 5.54
C LEU A 44 7.08 -0.66 5.36
N GLN A 45 8.16 -0.59 6.13
CA GLN A 45 9.10 0.53 6.18
C GLN A 45 10.50 0.11 5.71
N LEU A 46 11.40 1.11 5.69
CA LEU A 46 12.84 1.04 5.40
C LEU A 46 13.51 -0.21 5.99
N ASP A 47 14.33 -0.88 5.17
CA ASP A 47 15.14 -2.08 5.44
C ASP A 47 14.47 -3.17 6.29
N PRO A 48 13.83 -4.13 5.61
CA PRO A 48 12.40 -4.26 5.54
C PRO A 48 11.90 -4.86 6.84
N THR A 49 11.48 -3.99 7.74
CA THR A 49 10.67 -4.41 8.86
C THR A 49 9.20 -4.32 8.46
N LEU A 50 8.56 -5.48 8.36
CA LEU A 50 7.10 -5.58 8.27
C LEU A 50 6.54 -5.55 9.69
N ILE A 51 5.65 -4.59 9.96
CA ILE A 51 4.77 -4.62 11.12
C ILE A 51 3.47 -5.28 10.66
N THR A 52 3.16 -6.46 11.19
CA THR A 52 1.96 -7.22 10.83
C THR A 52 0.69 -6.58 11.39
N PHE A 53 -0.48 -7.05 10.95
CA PHE A 53 -1.78 -6.68 11.54
C PHE A 53 -1.88 -6.99 13.04
N GLY A 54 -1.09 -7.95 13.54
CA GLY A 54 -0.97 -8.27 14.97
C GLY A 54 0.03 -7.40 15.74
N GLY A 55 0.72 -6.48 15.06
CA GLY A 55 1.75 -5.62 15.63
C GLY A 55 3.13 -6.27 15.76
N GLU A 56 3.33 -7.45 15.19
CA GLU A 56 4.62 -8.16 15.23
C GLU A 56 5.60 -7.54 14.24
N HIS A 57 6.88 -7.53 14.61
CA HIS A 57 7.97 -7.07 13.74
C HIS A 57 8.63 -8.27 13.06
N LEU A 58 8.58 -8.31 11.72
CA LEU A 58 9.17 -9.36 10.92
C LEU A 58 10.24 -8.78 9.99
N ASN A 59 11.40 -9.44 9.93
CA ASN A 59 12.41 -9.18 8.91
C ASN A 59 12.00 -9.88 7.63
N VAL A 60 11.92 -9.13 6.53
CA VAL A 60 11.46 -9.69 5.26
C VAL A 60 12.64 -10.11 4.38
N PRO A 61 12.59 -11.29 3.71
CA PRO A 61 13.68 -11.73 2.85
C PRO A 61 13.88 -10.82 1.64
N LEU A 62 15.12 -10.40 1.42
CA LEU A 62 15.56 -9.53 0.34
C LEU A 62 16.44 -10.31 -0.65
N PRO A 63 16.50 -9.94 -1.94
CA PRO A 63 15.71 -8.92 -2.65
C PRO A 63 14.58 -9.55 -3.49
N CYS A 64 13.67 -10.30 -2.87
CA CYS A 64 12.61 -11.00 -3.59
C CYS A 64 11.29 -10.22 -3.54
N ARG A 65 10.38 -10.52 -4.48
CA ARG A 65 8.97 -10.22 -4.31
C ARG A 65 8.40 -11.12 -3.23
N TYR A 66 7.71 -10.54 -2.25
CA TYR A 66 7.10 -11.29 -1.16
C TYR A 66 5.66 -10.84 -0.93
N LYS A 67 4.85 -11.78 -0.44
CA LYS A 67 3.46 -11.58 -0.09
C LYS A 67 3.39 -10.92 1.28
N VAL A 68 2.81 -9.73 1.34
CA VAL A 68 2.67 -8.92 2.56
C VAL A 68 1.30 -9.13 3.19
N VAL A 69 0.27 -9.26 2.36
CA VAL A 69 -1.10 -9.52 2.77
C VAL A 69 -1.65 -10.67 1.94
N HIS A 70 -2.30 -11.59 2.62
CA HIS A 70 -3.19 -12.54 1.98
C HIS A 70 -4.29 -12.94 2.93
N TYR A 71 -5.52 -12.76 2.48
CA TYR A 71 -6.68 -13.27 3.17
C TYR A 71 -7.72 -13.72 2.15
N THR A 72 -8.54 -14.67 2.59
CA THR A 72 -9.69 -15.12 1.83
C THR A 72 -10.93 -14.92 2.68
N MET A 73 -12.00 -14.39 2.09
CA MET A 73 -13.26 -14.20 2.80
C MET A 73 -14.43 -14.66 1.93
N MET A 74 -15.54 -14.97 2.60
CA MET A 74 -16.84 -15.17 1.96
C MET A 74 -17.64 -13.90 2.21
N ILE A 75 -17.98 -13.15 1.17
CA ILE A 75 -18.81 -11.94 1.30
C ILE A 75 -20.29 -12.30 1.27
N GLU A 76 -20.63 -13.28 0.43
CA GLU A 76 -21.94 -13.92 0.35
C GLU A 76 -21.75 -15.43 0.40
N ASN A 77 -22.82 -16.19 0.70
CA ASN A 77 -22.74 -17.66 0.89
C ASN A 77 -22.10 -18.44 -0.27
N HIS A 78 -21.96 -17.83 -1.45
CA HIS A 78 -21.45 -18.45 -2.66
C HIS A 78 -20.31 -17.66 -3.34
N ILE A 79 -19.85 -16.56 -2.75
CA ILE A 79 -18.81 -15.71 -3.35
C ILE A 79 -17.58 -15.73 -2.45
N ARG A 80 -16.54 -16.39 -2.93
CA ARG A 80 -15.23 -16.41 -2.28
C ARG A 80 -14.35 -15.34 -2.90
N THR A 81 -13.78 -14.49 -2.07
CA THR A 81 -12.75 -13.54 -2.50
C THR A 81 -11.40 -13.91 -1.91
N SER A 82 -10.35 -13.68 -2.69
CA SER A 82 -8.95 -13.85 -2.29
C SER A 82 -8.22 -12.58 -2.64
N VAL A 83 -7.65 -11.93 -1.64
CA VAL A 83 -6.92 -10.68 -1.81
C VAL A 83 -5.46 -10.93 -1.49
N GLU A 84 -4.59 -10.45 -2.37
CA GLU A 84 -3.15 -10.59 -2.22
C GLU A 84 -2.47 -9.25 -2.46
N VAL A 85 -1.55 -8.87 -1.57
CA VAL A 85 -0.66 -7.73 -1.75
C VAL A 85 0.77 -8.24 -1.72
N TYR A 86 1.52 -7.96 -2.78
CA TYR A 86 2.95 -8.24 -2.84
C TYR A 86 3.73 -6.94 -2.84
N ALA A 87 4.89 -6.95 -2.20
CA ALA A 87 5.87 -5.90 -2.28
C ALA A 87 7.19 -6.45 -2.83
N GLU A 88 7.91 -5.61 -3.54
CA GLU A 88 9.22 -5.92 -4.09
C GLU A 88 10.19 -4.81 -3.70
N ASN A 89 11.24 -5.20 -2.99
CA ASN A 89 12.25 -4.27 -2.51
C ASN A 89 13.41 -4.17 -3.49
N ARG A 90 14.01 -2.99 -3.58
CA ARG A 90 15.22 -2.75 -4.36
C ARG A 90 16.28 -2.09 -3.48
N LEU A 91 17.52 -2.55 -3.67
CA LEU A 91 18.70 -1.93 -3.08
C LEU A 91 18.87 -0.51 -3.62
N SER A 92 18.90 0.48 -2.73
CA SER A 92 19.25 1.86 -3.04
C SER A 92 20.76 2.00 -3.25
N LYS A 93 21.21 3.16 -3.74
CA LYS A 93 22.65 3.44 -3.88
C LYS A 93 23.37 3.50 -2.53
N ASP A 94 22.64 3.73 -1.46
CA ASP A 94 23.16 3.95 -0.11
C ASP A 94 23.21 2.67 0.73
N GLY A 95 22.81 1.53 0.15
CA GLY A 95 22.92 0.21 0.76
C GLY A 95 21.64 -0.28 1.46
N GLU A 96 20.59 0.54 1.50
CA GLU A 96 19.31 0.20 2.13
C GLU A 96 18.30 -0.37 1.12
N TYR A 97 17.37 -1.20 1.60
CA TYR A 97 16.30 -1.74 0.78
C TYR A 97 14.99 -1.01 0.98
N TYR A 98 14.39 -0.61 -0.14
CA TYR A 98 13.11 0.08 -0.17
C TYR A 98 12.11 -0.59 -1.09
N VAL A 99 10.84 -0.54 -0.71
CA VAL A 99 9.75 -0.98 -1.60
C VAL A 99 9.76 -0.13 -2.86
N LYS A 100 9.86 -0.79 -4.00
CA LYS A 100 9.81 -0.15 -5.32
C LYS A 100 8.53 -0.48 -6.08
N ASN A 101 8.11 -1.75 -6.00
CA ASN A 101 6.89 -2.21 -6.65
C ASN A 101 5.92 -2.73 -5.60
N VAL A 102 4.63 -2.43 -5.80
CA VAL A 102 3.53 -2.99 -5.02
C VAL A 102 2.52 -3.57 -6.00
N LEU A 103 2.20 -4.85 -5.85
CA LEU A 103 1.16 -5.52 -6.63
C LEU A 103 -0.03 -5.78 -5.72
N VAL A 104 -1.20 -5.27 -6.09
CA VAL A 104 -2.47 -5.56 -5.43
C VAL A 104 -3.29 -6.42 -6.38
N SER A 105 -3.79 -7.55 -5.89
CA SER A 105 -4.64 -8.45 -6.65
C SER A 105 -5.83 -8.89 -5.84
N ILE A 106 -6.97 -8.99 -6.50
CA ILE A 106 -8.17 -9.63 -6.00
C ILE A 106 -8.66 -10.65 -7.02
N SER A 107 -9.02 -11.83 -6.51
CA SER A 107 -9.72 -12.87 -7.25
C SER A 107 -11.08 -13.09 -6.59
N VAL A 108 -12.14 -13.14 -7.39
CA VAL A 108 -13.51 -13.39 -6.97
C VAL A 108 -13.95 -14.67 -7.65
N MET A 109 -14.36 -15.65 -6.86
CA MET A 109 -14.67 -17.00 -7.31
C MET A 109 -16.11 -17.32 -6.90
N THR A 110 -16.90 -17.77 -7.85
CA THR A 110 -18.22 -18.37 -7.64
C THR A 110 -18.15 -19.86 -8.03
N ALA A 111 -19.29 -20.56 -7.99
CA ALA A 111 -19.36 -21.94 -8.48
C ALA A 111 -19.01 -22.08 -9.98
N ASN A 112 -19.25 -21.03 -10.76
CA ASN A 112 -19.21 -21.09 -12.22
C ASN A 112 -18.16 -20.15 -12.83
N GLU A 113 -17.70 -19.15 -12.09
CA GLU A 113 -16.93 -18.04 -12.64
C GLU A 113 -15.77 -17.64 -11.74
N VAL A 114 -14.70 -17.18 -12.37
CA VAL A 114 -13.53 -16.60 -11.69
C VAL A 114 -13.19 -15.28 -12.36
N GLY A 115 -13.38 -14.20 -11.62
CA GLY A 115 -12.92 -12.86 -11.98
C GLY A 115 -11.61 -12.56 -11.28
N LYS A 116 -10.68 -11.89 -11.95
CA LYS A 116 -9.43 -11.41 -11.38
C LYS A 116 -9.13 -10.01 -11.86
N HIS A 117 -8.69 -9.17 -10.91
CA HIS A 117 -8.16 -7.85 -11.19
C HIS A 117 -6.84 -7.70 -10.43
N SER A 118 -5.80 -7.26 -11.13
CA SER A 118 -4.49 -7.00 -10.52
C SER A 118 -3.84 -5.76 -11.10
N ILE A 119 -3.31 -4.91 -10.21
CA ILE A 119 -2.64 -3.66 -10.55
C ILE A 119 -1.28 -3.64 -9.86
N GLN A 120 -0.24 -3.35 -10.64
CA GLN A 120 1.09 -3.07 -10.15
C GLN A 120 1.31 -1.55 -10.11
N PHE A 121 1.82 -1.08 -8.97
CA PHE A 121 2.32 0.27 -8.77
C PHE A 121 3.84 0.24 -8.77
N GLU A 122 4.43 1.14 -9.54
CA GLU A 122 5.85 1.47 -9.47
C GLU A 122 5.96 2.94 -9.12
N GLY A 123 6.95 3.29 -8.31
CA GLY A 123 7.15 4.65 -7.89
C GLY A 123 8.61 5.05 -7.86
N SER A 124 8.84 6.35 -8.00
CA SER A 124 10.13 6.97 -7.73
C SER A 124 9.94 8.37 -7.18
N ALA A 125 10.90 8.83 -6.40
CA ALA A 125 10.96 10.21 -5.95
C ALA A 125 12.28 10.87 -6.38
N THR A 126 12.22 12.15 -6.76
CA THR A 126 13.39 12.98 -7.05
C THR A 126 13.16 14.35 -6.43
N ASP A 127 14.01 14.77 -5.49
CA ASP A 127 13.94 16.10 -4.84
C ASP A 127 12.60 16.47 -4.17
N GLY A 128 11.78 15.47 -3.86
CA GLY A 128 10.45 15.63 -3.27
C GLY A 128 9.30 15.61 -4.28
N ASP A 129 9.60 15.44 -5.57
CA ASP A 129 8.63 15.18 -6.62
C ASP A 129 8.43 13.67 -6.74
N TYR A 130 7.19 13.21 -6.57
CA TYR A 130 6.83 11.79 -6.57
C TYR A 130 6.13 11.44 -7.88
N ASN A 131 6.67 10.44 -8.56
CA ASN A 131 6.11 9.92 -9.80
C ASN A 131 5.67 8.48 -9.60
N PHE A 132 4.49 8.17 -10.12
CA PHE A 132 3.89 6.85 -10.03
C PHE A 132 3.49 6.35 -11.41
N THR A 133 3.76 5.08 -11.66
CA THR A 133 3.27 4.35 -12.83
C THR A 133 2.34 3.25 -12.34
N THR A 134 1.19 3.14 -12.99
CA THR A 134 0.20 2.09 -12.74
C THR A 134 0.11 1.19 -13.95
N THR A 135 0.20 -0.12 -13.73
CA THR A 135 0.01 -1.12 -14.79
C THR A 135 -1.05 -2.12 -14.35
N VAL A 136 -2.15 -2.18 -15.09
CA VAL A 136 -3.14 -3.25 -14.95
C VAL A 136 -2.53 -4.50 -15.57
N LEU A 137 -2.26 -5.53 -14.75
CA LEU A 137 -1.65 -6.78 -15.21
C LEU A 137 -2.71 -7.80 -15.66
N GLU A 138 -3.88 -7.75 -15.04
CA GLU A 138 -5.00 -8.62 -15.37
C GLU A 138 -6.30 -7.91 -14.99
N ASP A 139 -7.28 -7.95 -15.88
CA ASP A 139 -8.61 -7.40 -15.63
C ASP A 139 -9.66 -8.19 -16.42
N SER A 140 -9.97 -9.39 -15.91
CA SER A 140 -11.07 -10.19 -16.46
C SER A 140 -12.43 -9.73 -15.91
N MET A 141 -12.44 -8.93 -14.85
CA MET A 141 -13.65 -8.44 -14.19
C MET A 141 -14.38 -7.35 -14.99
N THR A 142 -13.67 -6.51 -15.74
CA THR A 142 -14.28 -5.47 -16.59
C THR A 142 -14.45 -5.89 -18.05
N GLN A 143 -13.63 -6.84 -18.51
CA GLN A 143 -13.62 -7.30 -19.91
C GLN A 143 -14.60 -8.45 -20.19
N SER A 144 -15.19 -9.00 -19.13
CA SER A 144 -16.13 -10.09 -19.22
C SER A 144 -17.42 -9.64 -19.91
N SER A 145 -17.65 -10.13 -21.13
CA SER A 145 -18.97 -10.15 -21.78
C SER A 145 -19.90 -11.22 -21.18
N LEU A 146 -19.53 -11.82 -20.05
CA LEU A 146 -20.34 -12.87 -19.43
C LEU A 146 -21.66 -12.24 -18.97
N GLN A 147 -22.77 -12.86 -19.40
CA GLN A 147 -24.09 -12.65 -18.82
C GLN A 147 -24.08 -13.21 -17.38
N THR A 148 -23.38 -12.52 -16.50
CA THR A 148 -23.24 -12.90 -15.09
C THR A 148 -24.41 -12.34 -14.31
N GLU A 149 -24.91 -13.10 -13.32
CA GLU A 149 -25.77 -12.52 -12.28
C GLU A 149 -24.97 -11.63 -11.31
N LEU A 150 -23.63 -11.78 -11.28
CA LEU A 150 -22.75 -11.10 -10.36
C LEU A 150 -22.09 -9.87 -11.00
N ASP A 151 -22.32 -8.70 -10.41
CA ASP A 151 -21.61 -7.48 -10.79
C ASP A 151 -20.16 -7.49 -10.24
N PHE A 152 -19.24 -8.00 -11.05
CA PHE A 152 -17.80 -8.05 -10.71
C PHE A 152 -17.16 -6.66 -10.57
N THR A 153 -17.78 -5.60 -11.11
CA THR A 153 -17.18 -4.25 -11.08
C THR A 153 -17.00 -3.73 -9.66
N LYS A 154 -17.83 -4.18 -8.71
CA LYS A 154 -17.73 -3.87 -7.27
C LYS A 154 -16.47 -4.43 -6.60
N TYR A 155 -15.81 -5.40 -7.23
CA TYR A 155 -14.58 -6.03 -6.73
C TYR A 155 -13.33 -5.52 -7.45
N THR A 156 -13.45 -4.47 -8.26
CA THR A 156 -12.31 -3.87 -8.94
C THR A 156 -11.48 -3.02 -7.98
N ILE A 157 -10.19 -2.88 -8.32
CA ILE A 157 -9.24 -2.04 -7.58
C ILE A 157 -9.41 -0.61 -8.07
N GLY A 158 -9.91 0.27 -7.21
CA GLY A 158 -9.91 1.71 -7.43
C GLY A 158 -8.53 2.30 -7.16
N VAL A 159 -8.03 3.17 -8.04
CA VAL A 159 -6.73 3.83 -7.89
C VAL A 159 -6.91 5.34 -7.80
N SER A 160 -6.23 5.95 -6.84
CA SER A 160 -6.23 7.41 -6.64
C SER A 160 -4.87 7.90 -6.16
N MET A 161 -4.64 9.21 -6.23
CA MET A 161 -3.44 9.85 -5.72
C MET A 161 -3.78 10.78 -4.55
N ASP A 162 -3.00 10.66 -3.48
CA ASP A 162 -2.95 11.62 -2.38
C ASP A 162 -1.77 12.56 -2.64
N TYR A 163 -2.06 13.69 -3.27
CA TYR A 163 -1.03 14.66 -3.66
C TYR A 163 -0.44 15.43 -2.47
N ILE A 164 -1.06 15.36 -1.29
CA ILE A 164 -0.57 16.09 -0.11
C ILE A 164 0.43 15.23 0.64
N ASP A 165 0.08 13.97 0.90
CA ASP A 165 0.97 13.02 1.55
C ASP A 165 1.78 12.18 0.54
N ASN A 166 1.69 12.47 -0.75
CA ASN A 166 2.43 11.80 -1.84
C ASN A 166 2.30 10.27 -1.80
N PHE A 167 1.05 9.77 -1.73
CA PHE A 167 0.76 8.35 -1.86
C PHE A 167 0.03 8.07 -3.16
N ILE A 168 0.37 6.96 -3.81
CA ILE A 168 -0.61 6.26 -4.63
C ILE A 168 -1.45 5.36 -3.72
N VAL A 169 -2.75 5.34 -3.96
CA VAL A 169 -3.71 4.64 -3.10
C VAL A 169 -4.56 3.70 -3.94
N ALA A 170 -4.49 2.42 -3.60
CA ALA A 170 -5.36 1.37 -4.11
C ALA A 170 -6.45 1.07 -3.08
N ARG A 171 -7.71 0.98 -3.52
CA ARG A 171 -8.84 0.60 -2.66
C ARG A 171 -9.63 -0.52 -3.31
N ILE A 172 -10.04 -1.47 -2.47
CA ILE A 172 -11.01 -2.49 -2.85
C ILE A 172 -12.15 -2.38 -1.85
N GLU A 173 -13.13 -1.53 -2.17
CA GLU A 173 -14.21 -1.13 -1.25
C GLU A 173 -15.02 -2.34 -0.76
N SER A 174 -15.27 -3.32 -1.62
CA SER A 174 -16.05 -4.52 -1.30
C SER A 174 -15.43 -5.44 -0.25
N VAL A 175 -14.11 -5.37 -0.04
CA VAL A 175 -13.37 -6.16 0.97
C VAL A 175 -12.75 -5.29 2.06
N GLY A 176 -13.01 -3.97 2.03
CA GLY A 176 -12.51 -3.01 3.01
C GLY A 176 -11.00 -2.79 3.00
N LEU A 177 -10.28 -3.12 1.93
CA LEU A 177 -8.82 -2.95 1.86
C LEU A 177 -8.43 -1.61 1.26
N THR A 178 -7.51 -0.91 1.92
CA THR A 178 -6.77 0.24 1.40
C THR A 178 -5.28 -0.01 1.45
N VAL A 179 -4.60 0.11 0.31
CA VAL A 179 -3.13 0.06 0.21
C VAL A 179 -2.61 1.43 -0.20
N ARG A 180 -1.73 2.02 0.60
CA ARG A 180 -1.06 3.30 0.30
C ARG A 180 0.42 3.04 0.10
N PHE A 181 0.98 3.47 -1.02
CA PHE A 181 2.39 3.30 -1.35
C PHE A 181 3.07 4.64 -1.62
N ARG A 182 4.22 4.86 -0.98
CA ARG A 182 5.11 6.00 -1.23
C ARG A 182 6.52 5.48 -1.56
N PRO A 183 7.08 5.79 -2.74
CA PRO A 183 8.38 5.31 -3.15
C PRO A 183 9.52 6.04 -2.44
N SER A 184 10.67 5.40 -2.41
CA SER A 184 11.94 6.05 -2.05
C SER A 184 12.51 6.86 -3.21
N THR A 185 13.46 7.73 -2.89
CA THR A 185 14.17 8.54 -3.86
C THR A 185 15.26 7.74 -4.58
N SER A 186 15.46 8.06 -5.86
CA SER A 186 16.48 7.42 -6.71
C SER A 186 17.80 8.21 -6.77
N ALA A 187 17.82 9.43 -6.24
CA ALA A 187 18.89 10.40 -6.49
C ALA A 187 19.85 10.58 -5.30
N ASN A 188 19.34 10.74 -4.06
CA ASN A 188 20.12 10.90 -2.81
C ASN A 188 19.15 10.93 -1.60
N GLU A 189 19.41 10.23 -0.50
CA GLU A 189 18.54 10.24 0.71
C GLU A 189 18.33 11.62 1.33
N ASP A 190 19.28 12.56 1.21
CA ASP A 190 19.11 13.96 1.65
C ASP A 190 17.96 14.69 0.92
N ALA A 191 17.47 14.09 -0.18
CA ALA A 191 16.31 14.54 -0.93
C ALA A 191 14.99 13.88 -0.47
N GLN A 192 15.03 12.82 0.34
CA GLN A 192 13.84 12.12 0.84
C GLN A 192 13.11 12.97 1.89
N ARG A 193 12.05 13.67 1.47
CA ARG A 193 11.30 14.56 2.37
C ARG A 193 10.33 13.85 3.30
N MET A 194 9.82 12.69 2.88
CA MET A 194 8.81 11.91 3.61
C MET A 194 9.21 10.44 3.66
N THR A 195 8.85 9.73 4.73
CA THR A 195 9.23 8.31 4.88
C THR A 195 8.58 7.45 3.79
N PRO A 196 9.37 6.73 2.96
CA PRO A 196 8.82 5.79 1.98
C PRO A 196 8.28 4.53 2.66
N GLY A 197 7.42 3.80 1.97
CA GLY A 197 6.87 2.54 2.46
C GLY A 197 5.44 2.26 2.00
N VAL A 198 4.87 1.23 2.60
CA VAL A 198 3.49 0.78 2.33
C VAL A 198 2.69 0.78 3.64
N VAL A 199 1.47 1.29 3.57
CA VAL A 199 0.45 1.16 4.62
C VAL A 199 -0.68 0.33 4.06
N MET A 200 -1.08 -0.73 4.76
CA MET A 200 -2.25 -1.54 4.42
C MET A 200 -3.23 -1.49 5.57
N VAL A 201 -4.46 -1.11 5.28
CA VAL A 201 -5.57 -0.92 6.23
C VAL A 201 -6.75 -1.74 5.75
#